data_AF-A0AA38ZPF2-F1
#
_entry.id   AF-A0AA38ZPF2-F1
#
_cell.length_a   1.000
_cell.length_b   1.000
_cell.length_c   1.000
_cell.angle_alpha   90.00
_cell.angle_beta   90.00
_cell.angle_gamma   90.00
#
_symmetry.space_group_name_H-M   'P 1'
#
loop_
_entity.id
_entity.type
_entity.pdbx_description
1 polymer ?
#
loop_
_entity_poly.entity_id
_entity_poly.type
_entity_poly.pdbx_seq_one_letter_code
_entity_poly.pdbx_strand_id
1 'polypeptide(L)'
;MIGFEWTAAKFFWYLFFMFFTLMYFTFYGMMAVAATPNQNIASIVAAAFYGLWNLFSGFIVPRNRIPVWWRWYYWICPVAWTLYGLVTSQFGDITDKLDTGVTVKDYLNSYFGFKHDFLGVVAAVVLGFVVLFLFIFAYAIKALNFQRR
;
A
#
# COMPACT_ATOMS: atom_id res chain seq x y z
N MET A 1 -0.17 -15.01 -19.40
CA MET A 1 0.29 -14.01 -18.41
C MET A 1 -0.65 -12.81 -18.48
N ILE A 2 -0.83 -12.07 -17.40
CA ILE A 2 -1.99 -11.20 -17.04
C ILE A 2 -2.31 -10.06 -18.05
N GLY A 3 -1.60 -9.94 -19.17
CA GLY A 3 -1.95 -9.04 -20.28
C GLY A 3 -1.41 -7.62 -20.13
N PHE A 4 -0.43 -7.39 -19.23
CA PHE A 4 0.23 -6.09 -19.10
C PHE A 4 1.13 -5.78 -20.30
N GLU A 5 1.31 -4.49 -20.56
CA GLU A 5 2.21 -4.02 -21.61
C GLU A 5 3.65 -4.48 -21.35
N TRP A 6 4.28 -5.01 -22.40
CA TRP A 6 5.62 -5.59 -22.35
C TRP A 6 6.72 -4.52 -22.45
N THR A 7 6.71 -3.56 -21.53
CA THR A 7 7.76 -2.54 -21.41
C THR A 7 8.61 -2.83 -20.17
N ALA A 8 9.94 -2.83 -20.32
CA ALA A 8 10.86 -3.06 -19.22
C ALA A 8 10.62 -2.13 -18.01
N ALA A 9 10.31 -0.85 -18.28
CA ALA A 9 9.99 0.12 -17.23
C ALA A 9 8.77 -0.31 -16.40
N LYS A 10 7.66 -0.70 -17.03
CA LYS A 10 6.44 -1.16 -16.34
C LYS A 10 6.68 -2.44 -15.55
N PHE A 11 7.49 -3.35 -16.08
CA PHE A 11 7.92 -4.56 -15.37
C PHE A 11 8.72 -4.24 -14.10
N PHE A 12 9.72 -3.37 -14.19
CA PHE A 12 10.52 -2.99 -13.01
C PHE A 12 9.71 -2.21 -11.98
N TRP A 13 8.78 -1.35 -12.40
CA TRP A 13 7.84 -0.69 -11.49
C TRP A 13 6.94 -1.69 -10.77
N TYR A 14 6.39 -2.66 -11.50
CA TYR A 14 5.58 -3.73 -10.92
C TYR A 14 6.40 -4.54 -9.91
N LEU A 15 7.61 -4.96 -10.28
CA LEU A 15 8.51 -5.70 -9.40
C LEU A 15 8.85 -4.88 -8.14
N PHE A 16 9.16 -3.60 -8.30
CA PHE A 16 9.43 -2.68 -7.19
C PHE A 16 8.25 -2.64 -6.21
N PHE A 17 7.06 -2.27 -6.69
CA PHE A 17 5.91 -2.13 -5.79
C PHE A 17 5.52 -3.46 -5.15
N MET A 18 5.56 -4.58 -5.88
CA MET A 18 5.28 -5.90 -5.33
C MET A 18 6.30 -6.33 -4.28
N PHE A 19 7.60 -6.17 -4.58
CA PHE A 19 8.68 -6.54 -3.67
C PHE A 19 8.62 -5.75 -2.36
N PHE A 20 8.55 -4.41 -2.45
CA PHE A 20 8.48 -3.58 -1.24
C PHE A 20 7.17 -3.74 -0.49
N THR A 21 6.08 -4.08 -1.20
CA THR A 21 4.81 -4.44 -0.56
C THR A 21 4.94 -5.68 0.29
N LEU A 22 5.47 -6.76 -0.29
CA LEU A 22 5.70 -8.00 0.43
C LEU A 22 6.63 -7.78 1.63
N MET A 23 7.66 -6.94 1.45
CA MET A 23 8.62 -6.63 2.50
C MET A 23 8.00 -5.84 3.66
N TYR A 24 7.21 -4.78 3.42
CA TYR A 24 6.55 -4.08 4.52
C TYR A 24 5.51 -4.97 5.22
N PHE A 25 4.78 -5.83 4.50
CA PHE A 25 3.84 -6.76 5.12
C PHE A 25 4.56 -7.76 6.03
N THR A 26 5.73 -8.22 5.60
CA THR A 26 6.57 -9.11 6.41
C THR A 26 7.05 -8.39 7.68
N PHE A 27 7.58 -7.17 7.55
CA PHE A 27 8.00 -6.38 8.71
C PHE A 27 6.84 -6.04 9.65
N TYR A 28 5.66 -5.76 9.11
CA TYR A 28 4.47 -5.54 9.91
C TYR A 28 4.06 -6.78 10.72
N GLY A 29 4.09 -7.97 10.10
CA GLY A 29 3.82 -9.22 10.80
C GLY A 29 4.83 -9.49 11.92
N MET A 30 6.12 -9.29 11.64
CA MET A 30 7.19 -9.44 12.63
C MET A 30 7.07 -8.42 13.77
N MET A 31 6.73 -7.16 13.46
CA MET A 31 6.43 -6.11 14.42
C MET A 31 5.26 -6.48 15.33
N ALA A 32 4.16 -6.98 14.78
CA ALA A 32 2.97 -7.34 15.54
C ALA A 32 3.26 -8.48 16.54
N VAL A 33 4.06 -9.48 16.13
CA VAL A 33 4.48 -10.57 17.02
C VAL A 33 5.44 -10.07 18.10
N ALA A 34 6.42 -9.23 17.74
CA ALA A 34 7.37 -8.67 18.71
C ALA A 34 6.72 -7.72 19.74
N ALA A 35 5.66 -7.01 19.35
CA ALA A 35 4.96 -6.06 20.21
C ALA A 35 3.92 -6.71 21.13
N THR A 36 3.61 -8.00 20.96
CA THR A 36 2.55 -8.67 21.71
C THR A 36 3.08 -9.83 22.57
N PRO A 37 2.44 -10.14 23.72
CA PRO A 37 2.92 -11.20 24.60
C PRO A 37 2.66 -12.62 24.08
N ASN A 38 1.72 -12.79 23.15
CA ASN A 38 1.28 -14.09 22.63
C ASN A 38 0.85 -13.96 21.16
N GLN A 39 1.21 -14.95 20.34
CA GLN A 39 0.88 -15.05 18.92
C GLN A 39 -0.62 -14.99 18.62
N ASN A 40 -1.49 -15.49 19.53
CA ASN A 40 -2.93 -15.39 19.35
C ASN A 40 -3.40 -13.92 19.37
N ILE A 41 -2.86 -13.11 20.28
CA ILE A 41 -3.16 -11.68 20.36
C ILE A 41 -2.58 -10.95 19.15
N ALA A 42 -1.34 -11.30 18.75
CA ALA A 42 -0.71 -10.76 17.55
C ALA A 42 -1.61 -10.93 16.30
N SER A 43 -2.14 -12.14 16.11
CA SER A 43 -2.99 -12.48 14.97
C SER A 43 -4.29 -11.69 14.96
N ILE A 44 -4.95 -11.53 16.11
CA ILE A 44 -6.21 -10.76 16.23
C ILE A 44 -5.97 -9.29 15.91
N VAL A 45 -4.92 -8.69 16.49
CA VAL A 45 -4.57 -7.29 16.24
C VAL A 45 -4.20 -7.08 14.76
N ALA A 46 -3.36 -7.95 14.20
CA ALA A 46 -2.97 -7.88 12.79
C ALA A 46 -4.18 -7.99 11.85
N ALA A 47 -5.11 -8.92 12.11
CA ALA A 47 -6.33 -9.09 11.33
C ALA A 47 -7.22 -7.85 11.33
N ALA A 48 -7.38 -7.18 12.48
CA ALA A 48 -8.14 -5.94 12.56
C ALA A 48 -7.55 -4.83 11.67
N PHE A 49 -6.24 -4.64 11.72
CA PHE A 49 -5.55 -3.67 10.87
C PHE A 49 -5.60 -4.05 9.38
N TYR A 50 -5.48 -5.33 9.03
CA TYR A 50 -5.65 -5.78 7.65
C TYR A 50 -7.05 -5.48 7.12
N GLY A 51 -8.09 -5.67 7.94
CA GLY A 51 -9.46 -5.29 7.59
C GLY A 51 -9.60 -3.79 7.33
N LEU A 52 -9.03 -2.96 8.21
CA LEU A 52 -9.06 -1.50 8.03
C LEU A 52 -8.27 -1.06 6.79
N TRP A 53 -7.08 -1.63 6.55
CA TRP A 53 -6.32 -1.33 5.34
C TRP A 53 -7.07 -1.75 4.09
N ASN A 54 -7.74 -2.91 4.09
CA ASN A 54 -8.52 -3.37 2.96
C ASN A 54 -9.65 -2.39 2.61
N LEU A 55 -10.42 -1.95 3.61
CA LEU A 55 -11.55 -1.03 3.44
C LEU A 55 -11.12 0.35 2.90
N PHE A 56 -10.07 0.93 3.48
CA PHE A 56 -9.62 2.29 3.17
C PHE A 56 -8.43 2.37 2.21
N SER A 57 -8.05 1.26 1.58
CA SER A 57 -6.98 1.20 0.57
C SER A 57 -7.28 2.04 -0.68
N GLY A 58 -8.52 2.46 -0.90
CA GLY A 58 -8.92 3.21 -2.09
C GLY A 58 -9.54 2.35 -3.19
N PHE A 59 -9.50 1.01 -3.07
CA PHE A 59 -10.16 0.12 -4.02
C PHE A 59 -11.66 -0.01 -3.74
N ILE A 60 -12.04 -0.41 -2.52
CA ILE A 60 -13.44 -0.58 -2.11
C ILE A 60 -14.11 0.80 -1.98
N VAL A 61 -13.47 1.71 -1.25
CA VAL A 61 -13.94 3.08 -1.07
C VAL A 61 -12.91 4.02 -1.71
N PRO A 62 -13.20 4.60 -2.89
CA PRO A 62 -12.31 5.56 -3.53
C PRO A 62 -12.05 6.76 -2.62
N ARG A 63 -10.83 7.28 -2.64
CA ARG A 63 -10.40 8.42 -1.81
C ARG A 63 -11.37 9.62 -1.86
N ASN A 64 -11.92 9.90 -3.05
CA ASN A 64 -12.83 11.03 -3.28
C ASN A 64 -14.19 10.85 -2.59
N ARG A 65 -14.60 9.61 -2.30
CA ARG A 65 -15.86 9.28 -1.60
C ARG A 65 -15.69 9.15 -0.08
N ILE A 66 -14.45 9.13 0.42
CA ILE A 66 -14.19 9.11 1.86
C ILE A 66 -14.52 10.50 2.44
N PRO A 67 -15.32 10.58 3.52
CA PRO A 67 -15.60 11.83 4.23
C PRO A 67 -14.30 12.56 4.57
N VAL A 68 -14.30 13.90 4.46
CA VAL A 68 -13.09 14.72 4.60
C VAL A 68 -12.37 14.44 5.93
N TRP A 69 -13.13 14.23 7.01
CA TRP A 69 -12.57 13.95 8.33
C TRP A 69 -11.95 12.55 8.49
N TRP A 70 -12.27 11.57 7.64
CA TRP A 70 -11.63 10.23 7.62
C TRP A 70 -10.51 10.11 6.59
N ARG A 71 -10.34 11.12 5.72
CA ARG A 71 -9.41 11.05 4.58
C ARG A 71 -7.95 10.96 5.00
N TRP A 72 -7.58 11.36 6.22
CA TRP A 72 -6.22 11.20 6.74
C TRP A 72 -5.82 9.71 6.84
N TYR A 73 -6.77 8.82 7.16
CA TYR A 73 -6.48 7.39 7.30
C TYR A 73 -6.04 6.76 5.98
N TYR A 74 -6.62 7.22 4.86
CA TYR A 74 -6.18 6.82 3.52
C TYR A 74 -4.68 7.08 3.31
N TRP A 75 -4.16 8.20 3.80
CA TRP A 75 -2.75 8.56 3.64
C TRP A 75 -1.80 7.80 4.57
N ILE A 76 -2.28 7.30 5.71
CA ILE A 76 -1.50 6.46 6.63
C ILE A 76 -1.56 4.98 6.24
N CYS A 77 -2.55 4.57 5.46
CA CYS A 77 -2.70 3.20 4.99
C CYS A 77 -1.60 2.85 3.97
N PRO A 78 -0.67 1.91 4.26
CA PRO A 78 0.39 1.54 3.33
C PRO A 78 -0.15 0.91 2.04
N VAL A 79 -1.24 0.14 2.16
CA VAL A 79 -1.89 -0.54 1.02
C VAL A 79 -2.46 0.48 0.02
N ALA A 80 -2.88 1.65 0.48
CA ALA A 80 -3.36 2.72 -0.40
C ALA A 80 -2.26 3.21 -1.35
N TRP A 81 -1.04 3.32 -0.85
CA TRP A 81 0.13 3.72 -1.64
C TRP A 81 0.57 2.63 -2.60
N THR A 82 0.51 1.35 -2.20
CA THR A 82 0.77 0.23 -3.11
C THR A 82 -0.20 0.20 -4.28
N LEU A 83 -1.51 0.31 -4.00
CA LEU A 83 -2.53 0.34 -5.06
C LEU A 83 -2.31 1.54 -5.97
N TYR A 84 -2.03 2.70 -5.39
CA TYR A 84 -1.73 3.88 -6.17
C TYR A 84 -0.51 3.65 -7.08
N GLY A 85 0.59 3.11 -6.57
CA GLY A 85 1.81 2.84 -7.35
C GLY A 85 1.60 1.82 -8.45
N LEU A 86 0.96 0.68 -8.15
CA LEU A 86 0.69 -0.37 -9.13
C LEU A 86 -0.25 0.11 -10.23
N VAL A 87 -1.38 0.72 -9.88
CA VAL A 87 -2.37 1.15 -10.87
C VAL A 87 -1.79 2.25 -11.77
N THR A 88 -1.09 3.22 -11.18
CA THR A 88 -0.58 4.35 -11.95
C THR A 88 0.65 4.01 -12.79
N SER A 89 1.47 3.03 -12.38
CA SER A 89 2.61 2.56 -13.19
C SER A 89 2.16 1.71 -14.38
N GLN A 90 1.08 0.94 -14.26
CA GLN A 90 0.62 0.06 -15.34
C GLN A 90 -0.35 0.75 -16.30
N PHE A 91 -1.24 1.60 -15.77
CA PHE A 91 -2.38 2.15 -16.51
C PHE A 91 -2.39 3.69 -16.57
N GLY A 92 -1.51 4.38 -15.85
CA GLY A 92 -1.54 5.85 -15.74
C GLY A 92 -1.14 6.61 -17.01
N ASP A 93 -0.51 5.92 -17.96
CA ASP A 93 -0.06 6.43 -19.26
C ASP A 93 -0.95 5.97 -20.42
N ILE A 94 -1.93 5.09 -20.16
CA ILE A 94 -2.83 4.55 -21.19
C ILE A 94 -3.93 5.58 -21.51
N THR A 95 -3.96 6.01 -22.78
CA THR A 95 -4.95 6.98 -23.30
C THR A 95 -6.13 6.33 -24.02
N ASP A 96 -6.18 5.00 -24.05
CA ASP A 96 -7.29 4.27 -24.67
C ASP A 96 -8.62 4.65 -24.02
N LYS A 97 -9.65 4.74 -24.86
CA LYS A 97 -11.00 5.09 -24.41
C LYS A 97 -11.69 3.85 -23.89
N LEU A 98 -12.30 3.98 -22.72
CA LEU A 98 -13.26 3.01 -22.19
C LEU A 98 -14.56 3.08 -23.00
N ASP A 99 -15.43 2.07 -22.85
CA ASP A 99 -16.77 2.06 -23.46
C ASP A 99 -17.63 3.28 -23.08
N THR A 100 -17.26 3.95 -21.99
CA THR A 100 -17.84 5.21 -21.51
C THR A 100 -17.34 6.46 -22.23
N GLY A 101 -16.38 6.33 -23.16
CA GLY A 101 -15.82 7.41 -23.98
C GLY A 101 -14.70 8.23 -23.33
N VAL A 102 -14.40 8.01 -22.05
CA VAL A 102 -13.29 8.65 -21.31
C VAL A 102 -12.01 7.82 -21.39
N THR A 103 -10.85 8.48 -21.34
CA THR A 103 -9.55 7.79 -21.33
C THR A 103 -9.31 7.08 -20.00
N VAL A 104 -8.55 5.97 -20.00
CA VAL A 104 -8.17 5.27 -18.77
C VAL A 104 -7.45 6.22 -17.80
N LYS A 105 -6.53 7.04 -18.30
CA LYS A 105 -5.84 8.08 -17.51
C LYS A 105 -6.81 9.06 -16.84
N ASP A 106 -7.80 9.56 -17.56
CA ASP A 106 -8.78 10.52 -17.00
C ASP A 106 -9.69 9.86 -15.98
N TYR A 107 -10.05 8.59 -16.18
CA TYR A 107 -10.80 7.81 -15.21
C TYR A 107 -10.01 7.62 -13.90
N LEU A 108 -8.73 7.25 -13.99
CA LEU A 108 -7.87 7.09 -12.81
C LEU A 108 -7.71 8.39 -12.02
N ASN A 109 -7.56 9.52 -12.72
CA ASN A 109 -7.44 10.83 -12.07
C ASN A 109 -8.77 11.28 -11.44
N SER A 110 -9.89 11.18 -12.15
CA SER A 110 -11.18 11.68 -11.67
C SER A 110 -11.80 10.80 -10.57
N TYR A 111 -11.74 9.47 -10.74
CA TYR A 111 -12.39 8.53 -9.83
C TYR A 111 -11.52 8.20 -8.61
N PHE A 112 -10.25 7.83 -8.84
CA PHE A 112 -9.32 7.43 -7.78
C PHE A 112 -8.45 8.58 -7.26
N GLY A 113 -8.29 9.67 -8.04
CA GLY A 113 -7.38 10.75 -7.69
C GLY A 113 -5.92 10.43 -8.01
N PHE A 114 -5.68 9.48 -8.91
CA PHE A 114 -4.36 8.96 -9.23
C PHE A 114 -3.67 9.78 -10.32
N LYS A 115 -2.45 10.26 -10.04
CA LYS A 115 -1.62 11.08 -10.92
C LYS A 115 -0.30 10.38 -11.23
N HIS A 116 -0.01 10.17 -12.51
CA HIS A 116 1.21 9.50 -12.97
C HIS A 116 2.50 10.25 -12.57
N ASP A 117 2.49 11.58 -12.62
CA ASP A 117 3.64 12.41 -12.23
C ASP A 117 4.04 12.23 -10.75
N PHE A 118 3.14 11.68 -9.92
CA PHE A 118 3.38 11.47 -8.51
C PHE A 118 4.02 10.10 -8.19
N LEU A 119 4.23 9.25 -9.20
CA LEU A 119 4.71 7.87 -9.03
C LEU A 119 6.02 7.77 -8.23
N GLY A 120 6.96 8.70 -8.45
CA GLY A 120 8.22 8.75 -7.69
C GLY A 120 8.00 9.02 -6.20
N VAL A 121 7.04 9.89 -5.85
CA VAL A 121 6.70 10.16 -4.45
C VAL A 121 6.04 8.95 -3.82
N VAL A 122 5.14 8.28 -4.55
CA VAL A 122 4.50 7.03 -4.09
C VAL A 122 5.54 5.96 -3.77
N ALA A 123 6.54 5.81 -4.65
CA ALA A 123 7.65 4.88 -4.44
C ALA A 123 8.44 5.20 -3.16
N ALA A 124 8.77 6.48 -2.94
CA ALA A 124 9.45 6.93 -1.74
C ALA A 124 8.63 6.69 -0.46
N VAL A 125 7.31 6.90 -0.51
CA VAL A 125 6.42 6.65 0.64
C VAL A 125 6.35 5.15 0.98
N VAL A 126 6.26 4.27 -0.02
CA VAL A 126 6.28 2.81 0.20
C VAL A 126 7.60 2.38 0.86
N LEU A 127 8.73 2.92 0.41
CA LEU A 127 10.03 2.71 1.09
C LEU A 127 10.02 3.24 2.52
N GLY A 128 9.41 4.41 2.75
CA GLY A 128 9.22 4.98 4.08
C GLY A 128 8.50 4.02 5.03
N PHE A 129 7.42 3.38 4.58
CA PHE A 129 6.68 2.39 5.39
C PHE A 129 7.51 1.15 5.72
N VAL A 130 8.28 0.65 4.75
CA VAL A 130 9.21 -0.49 4.96
C VAL A 130 10.19 -0.15 6.08
N VAL A 131 10.85 0.99 5.97
CA VAL A 131 11.85 1.46 6.94
C VAL A 131 11.20 1.69 8.31
N LEU A 132 10.02 2.30 8.34
CA LEU A 132 9.26 2.56 9.55
C LEU A 132 8.89 1.26 10.28
N PHE A 133 8.31 0.27 9.58
CA PHE A 133 7.98 -1.02 10.21
C PHE A 133 9.21 -1.78 10.66
N LEU A 134 10.32 -1.72 9.90
CA LEU A 134 11.58 -2.30 10.31
C LEU A 134 12.13 -1.67 11.60
N PHE A 135 12.09 -0.34 11.72
CA PHE A 135 12.54 0.36 12.92
C PHE A 135 11.66 0.04 14.13
N ILE A 136 10.33 0.02 13.97
CA ILE A 136 9.43 -0.33 15.07
C ILE A 136 9.65 -1.78 15.50
N PHE A 137 9.83 -2.70 14.56
CA PHE A 137 10.17 -4.09 14.87
C PHE A 137 11.49 -4.20 15.65
N ALA A 138 12.56 -3.56 15.17
CA ALA A 138 13.86 -3.57 15.84
C ALA A 138 13.80 -2.97 17.25
N TYR A 139 13.03 -1.87 17.42
CA TYR A 139 12.79 -1.26 18.72
C TYR A 139 11.97 -2.17 19.64
N ALA A 140 10.90 -2.79 19.13
CA ALA A 140 10.05 -3.70 19.88
C ALA A 140 10.84 -4.89 20.43
N ILE A 141 11.69 -5.53 19.63
CA ILE A 141 12.57 -6.61 20.11
C ILE A 141 13.50 -6.12 21.21
N LYS A 142 14.08 -4.92 21.06
CA LYS A 142 15.03 -4.39 22.04
C LYS A 142 14.35 -4.03 23.37
N ALA A 143 13.19 -3.38 23.31
CA ALA A 143 12.49 -2.85 24.49
C ALA A 143 11.58 -3.87 25.17
N LEU A 144 10.89 -4.70 24.40
CA LEU A 144 9.88 -5.66 24.86
C LEU A 144 10.42 -7.09 24.85
N ASN A 145 11.69 -7.29 25.18
CA ASN A 145 12.34 -8.60 25.09
C ASN A 145 11.73 -9.62 26.09
N PHE A 146 10.62 -10.25 25.69
CA PHE A 146 9.84 -11.19 26.50
C PHE A 146 10.56 -12.53 26.72
N GLN A 147 11.64 -12.82 25.98
CA GLN A 147 12.46 -14.02 26.21
C GLN A 147 13.35 -13.94 27.45
N ARG A 148 13.48 -12.76 28.06
CA ARG A 148 14.32 -12.53 29.25
C ARG A 148 13.51 -12.36 30.56
N ARG A 149 12.21 -12.64 30.53
CA ARG A 149 11.34 -12.72 31.70
C ARG A 149 11.13 -14.16 32.14
#